data_AF-A0A3Q2HD61-F1
#
_entry.id   AF-A0A3Q2HD61-F1
#
_cell.length_a   1.000
_cell.length_b   1.000
_cell.length_c   1.000
_cell.angle_alpha   90.00
_cell.angle_beta   90.00
_cell.angle_gamma   90.00
#
_symmetry.space_group_name_H-M   'P 1'
#
loop_
_entity.id
_entity.type
_entity.pdbx_description
1 polymer ?
#
loop_
_entity_poly.entity_id
_entity_poly.type
_entity_poly.pdbx_seq_one_letter_code
_entity_poly.pdbx_strand_id
1 'polypeptide(L)'
;MDSREGEGPQCLKTLKDVRRSHKRDVLQTPVSRCRMGTGTVHPEQATACKGNQYLSGSHCCDLCPPGKKLVNDCTGITETECSPCGAGEFLDTWNRESRCHQHKYCDPNLGLQVQGTGTSTTDATCICHEGQHCSSDACESCILHSPCAPGLGVKQLATGVSDTVCEPCPVGFFSKVSSALEKCHPWTSCDTKGLVELQAGTNKTDAVCGFRNRMRALVVIPITMGVLFAVLLLSACIRKVAKEPENKALHRKVGWQDPVETVYPDDFPGPHSIAPVQETLHGCQPVTQEDGKESRISVQERQ
;
A
#
# COMPACT_ATOMS: atom_id res chain seq x y z
N MET A 1 19.49 36.06 22.72
CA MET A 1 19.97 37.31 22.09
C MET A 1 18.91 37.74 21.10
N ASP A 2 18.25 38.88 21.23
CA ASP A 2 18.17 39.85 22.34
C ASP A 2 16.68 40.16 22.56
N SER A 3 16.27 40.41 23.80
CA SER A 3 14.88 40.76 24.16
C SER A 3 14.93 41.60 25.43
N ARG A 4 14.76 42.91 25.28
CA ARG A 4 15.05 43.87 26.34
C ARG A 4 13.85 44.13 27.25
N GLU A 5 14.20 44.60 28.45
CA GLU A 5 13.31 44.71 29.59
C GLU A 5 12.37 45.92 29.54
N GLY A 6 11.34 45.87 30.38
CA GLY A 6 10.41 46.96 30.68
C GLY A 6 9.72 46.65 32.01
N GLU A 7 10.31 47.10 33.11
CA GLU A 7 9.92 46.68 34.47
C GLU A 7 8.75 47.46 35.09
N GLY A 8 8.01 46.76 35.96
CA GLY A 8 7.38 47.35 37.15
C GLY A 8 6.02 48.04 36.97
N PRO A 9 5.35 48.43 38.07
CA PRO A 9 5.89 48.55 39.44
C PRO A 9 5.59 47.34 40.36
N GLN A 10 6.46 47.13 41.35
CA GLN A 10 6.32 46.09 42.37
C GLN A 10 5.64 46.61 43.66
N CYS A 11 4.71 45.83 44.24
CA CYS A 11 4.09 46.16 45.53
C CYS A 11 5.04 45.88 46.72
N LEU A 12 5.75 46.90 47.19
CA LEU A 12 6.66 46.80 48.33
C LEU A 12 5.92 46.51 49.66
N LYS A 13 6.03 45.30 50.18
CA LYS A 13 5.54 44.92 51.52
C LYS A 13 6.55 45.29 52.59
N THR A 14 6.35 46.41 53.29
CA THR A 14 7.16 46.77 54.47
C THR A 14 6.59 46.15 55.73
N LEU A 15 7.20 45.04 56.18
CA LEU A 15 6.96 44.51 57.53
C LEU A 15 7.68 45.39 58.56
N LYS A 16 6.94 45.89 59.55
CA LYS A 16 7.48 46.45 60.80
C LYS A 16 6.85 45.74 61.99
N ASP A 17 7.69 44.99 62.70
CA ASP A 17 7.31 44.19 63.86
C ASP A 17 7.51 45.03 65.14
N VAL A 18 6.42 45.31 65.87
CA VAL A 18 6.46 46.00 67.18
C VAL A 18 5.47 45.33 68.13
N ARG A 19 5.94 45.08 69.36
CA ARG A 19 5.30 44.22 70.36
C ARG A 19 4.11 44.88 71.08
N ARG A 20 3.19 44.06 71.62
CA ARG A 20 2.05 44.46 72.45
C ARG A 20 2.44 45.37 73.63
N SER A 21 1.58 46.35 73.97
CA SER A 21 0.90 46.41 75.29
C SER A 21 -0.27 47.42 75.33
N HIS A 22 -1.06 47.39 76.41
CA HIS A 22 -2.25 48.22 76.64
C HIS A 22 -1.96 49.72 76.82
N LYS A 23 -2.77 50.59 76.18
CA LYS A 23 -3.71 51.48 76.90
C LYS A 23 -4.83 52.02 75.99
N ARG A 24 -5.57 53.04 76.46
CA ARG A 24 -6.99 53.29 76.17
C ARG A 24 -7.24 54.61 75.39
N ASP A 25 -8.37 54.66 74.70
CA ASP A 25 -9.23 55.82 74.36
C ASP A 25 -8.89 56.81 73.20
N VAL A 26 -10.01 57.41 72.75
CA VAL A 26 -10.23 58.61 71.89
C VAL A 26 -10.33 58.40 70.36
N LEU A 27 -11.40 59.01 69.82
CA LEU A 27 -11.93 58.96 68.45
C LEU A 27 -11.64 60.27 67.72
N GLN A 28 -11.06 60.21 66.51
CA GLN A 28 -11.10 61.34 65.57
C GLN A 28 -11.06 60.86 64.11
N THR A 29 -12.04 61.25 63.29
CA THR A 29 -12.11 60.93 61.86
C THR A 29 -11.62 62.10 61.00
N PRO A 30 -10.62 61.91 60.11
CA PRO A 30 -10.21 62.96 59.17
C PRO A 30 -11.14 62.99 57.96
N VAL A 31 -11.91 64.08 57.80
CA VAL A 31 -12.77 64.30 56.63
C VAL A 31 -11.91 64.67 55.41
N SER A 32 -11.80 63.75 54.45
CA SER A 32 -11.07 63.96 53.20
C SER A 32 -11.93 64.70 52.16
N ARG A 33 -11.44 65.84 51.69
CA ARG A 33 -12.17 66.77 50.81
C ARG A 33 -12.00 66.37 49.34
N CYS A 34 -13.03 65.79 48.73
CA CYS A 34 -13.03 65.46 47.30
C CYS A 34 -12.83 66.72 46.44
N ARG A 35 -11.95 66.62 45.43
CA ARG A 35 -11.70 67.66 44.43
C ARG A 35 -12.26 67.17 43.10
N MET A 36 -13.16 67.94 42.47
CA MET A 36 -13.66 67.61 41.14
C MET A 36 -12.50 67.63 40.14
N GLY A 37 -12.13 66.47 39.62
CA GLY A 37 -11.23 66.35 38.48
C GLY A 37 -12.03 66.44 37.19
N THR A 38 -11.64 67.35 36.29
CA THR A 38 -12.23 67.45 34.95
C THR A 38 -11.75 66.28 34.08
N GLY A 39 -12.44 65.14 34.21
CA GLY A 39 -12.20 63.98 33.35
C GLY A 39 -12.56 64.32 31.91
N THR A 40 -11.55 64.44 31.04
CA THR A 40 -11.76 64.44 29.60
C THR A 40 -12.30 63.07 29.21
N VAL A 41 -13.56 63.00 28.77
CA VAL A 41 -14.13 61.76 28.21
C VAL A 41 -13.37 61.45 26.93
N HIS A 42 -12.45 60.48 27.00
CA HIS A 42 -11.95 59.82 25.81
C HIS A 42 -13.12 59.02 25.23
N PRO A 43 -13.46 59.16 23.94
CA PRO A 43 -14.51 58.35 23.34
C PRO A 43 -14.07 56.89 23.34
N GLU A 44 -14.76 56.07 24.12
CA GLU A 44 -14.41 54.67 24.32
C GLU A 44 -14.77 53.84 23.08
N GLN A 45 -13.74 53.54 22.29
CA GLN A 45 -13.58 52.40 21.38
C GLN A 45 -14.66 52.20 20.28
N ALA A 46 -14.20 52.03 19.03
CA ALA A 46 -15.08 51.76 17.90
C ALA A 46 -15.91 50.48 18.14
N THR A 47 -17.24 50.61 17.99
CA THR A 47 -18.22 49.57 18.33
C THR A 47 -17.96 48.26 17.59
N ALA A 48 -17.41 47.27 18.30
CA ALA A 48 -17.26 45.92 17.76
C ALA A 48 -18.64 45.25 17.67
N CYS A 49 -19.09 44.97 16.44
CA CYS A 49 -20.35 44.26 16.17
C CYS A 49 -20.29 42.81 16.69
N LYS A 50 -21.45 42.24 17.05
CA LYS A 50 -21.51 40.99 17.84
C LYS A 50 -22.01 39.81 17.02
N GLY A 51 -21.26 38.70 17.04
CA GLY A 51 -21.69 37.44 16.44
C GLY A 51 -21.93 37.58 14.93
N ASN A 52 -23.16 37.32 14.48
CA ASN A 52 -23.54 37.34 13.06
C ASN A 52 -23.80 38.76 12.54
N GLN A 53 -22.95 39.73 12.91
CA GLN A 53 -23.11 41.14 12.56
C GLN A 53 -21.85 41.73 11.93
N TYR A 54 -22.03 42.64 10.98
CA TYR A 54 -20.96 43.38 10.33
C TYR A 54 -21.15 44.89 10.49
N LEU A 55 -20.04 45.63 10.48
CA LEU A 55 -20.09 47.10 10.51
C LEU A 55 -20.38 47.62 9.09
N SER A 56 -21.48 48.37 8.93
CA SER A 56 -21.76 49.14 7.72
C SER A 56 -21.92 50.62 8.07
N GLY A 57 -21.05 51.46 7.49
CA GLY A 57 -20.90 52.87 7.87
C GLY A 57 -20.53 53.04 9.34
N SER A 58 -21.52 53.36 10.18
CA SER A 58 -21.36 53.54 11.64
C SER A 58 -22.34 52.70 12.47
N HIS A 59 -23.01 51.72 11.84
CA HIS A 59 -24.01 50.85 12.47
C HIS A 59 -23.61 49.38 12.31
N CYS A 60 -24.05 48.55 13.25
CA CYS A 60 -23.92 47.10 13.15
C CYS A 60 -25.17 46.54 12.46
N CYS A 61 -24.96 45.92 11.31
CA CYS A 61 -25.98 45.27 10.49
C CYS A 61 -25.92 43.75 10.70
N ASP A 62 -27.06 43.08 10.74
CA ASP A 62 -27.10 41.61 10.76
C ASP A 62 -26.68 41.05 9.40
N LEU A 63 -25.91 39.96 9.40
CA LEU A 63 -25.51 39.23 8.20
C LEU A 63 -26.71 38.50 7.59
N CYS A 64 -26.71 38.34 6.27
CA CYS A 64 -27.68 37.46 5.62
C CYS A 64 -27.43 36.00 6.02
N PRO A 65 -28.47 35.21 6.33
CA PRO A 65 -28.32 33.81 6.66
C PRO A 65 -27.92 32.98 5.42
N PRO A 66 -27.37 31.77 5.62
CA PRO A 66 -27.14 30.81 4.53
C PRO A 66 -28.36 30.67 3.61
N GLY A 67 -28.10 30.53 2.31
CA GLY A 67 -29.12 30.50 1.26
C GLY A 67 -29.75 31.84 0.91
N LYS A 68 -29.25 32.95 1.47
CA LYS A 68 -29.61 34.31 1.06
C LYS A 68 -28.39 35.19 0.79
N LYS A 69 -28.50 36.02 -0.26
CA LYS A 69 -27.56 37.10 -0.64
C LYS A 69 -28.08 38.46 -0.19
N LEU A 70 -27.15 39.36 0.08
CA LEU A 70 -27.39 40.77 0.40
C LEU A 70 -27.98 41.50 -0.81
N VAL A 71 -29.05 42.27 -0.59
CA VAL A 71 -29.65 43.18 -1.57
C VAL A 71 -29.29 44.62 -1.24
N ASN A 72 -29.58 45.04 -0.01
CA ASN A 72 -29.27 46.35 0.52
C ASN A 72 -28.71 46.22 1.95
N ASP A 73 -27.67 46.99 2.25
CA ASP A 73 -27.16 47.19 3.60
C ASP A 73 -28.23 47.72 4.56
N CYS A 74 -28.11 47.40 5.85
CA CYS A 74 -28.93 48.03 6.87
C CYS A 74 -28.63 49.54 6.98
N THR A 75 -29.59 50.30 7.49
CA THR A 75 -29.41 51.71 7.86
C THR A 75 -29.64 51.89 9.36
N GLY A 76 -29.46 53.11 9.88
CA GLY A 76 -29.80 53.41 11.27
C GLY A 76 -31.29 53.24 11.65
N ILE A 77 -32.16 52.89 10.69
CA ILE A 77 -33.61 52.65 10.90
C ILE A 77 -34.18 51.44 10.13
N THR A 78 -33.43 50.81 9.22
CA THR A 78 -33.88 49.63 8.45
C THR A 78 -32.94 48.45 8.64
N GLU A 79 -33.50 47.25 8.80
CA GLU A 79 -32.75 45.99 8.85
C GLU A 79 -32.06 45.67 7.51
N THR A 80 -31.13 44.72 7.50
CA THR A 80 -30.43 44.24 6.31
C THR A 80 -31.39 43.53 5.35
N GLU A 81 -31.42 43.91 4.07
CA GLU A 81 -32.30 43.27 3.09
C GLU A 81 -31.61 42.07 2.43
N CYS A 82 -32.19 40.87 2.58
CA CYS A 82 -31.60 39.61 2.11
C CYS A 82 -32.59 38.82 1.23
N SER A 83 -32.18 38.50 0.00
CA SER A 83 -32.96 37.71 -0.99
C SER A 83 -32.44 36.27 -1.11
N PRO A 84 -33.29 35.27 -1.41
CA PRO A 84 -32.84 33.90 -1.60
C PRO A 84 -31.92 33.75 -2.82
N CYS A 85 -31.02 32.76 -2.76
CA CYS A 85 -30.28 32.30 -3.93
C CYS A 85 -31.21 31.72 -5.01
N GLY A 86 -30.81 31.82 -6.28
CA GLY A 86 -31.52 31.25 -7.41
C GLY A 86 -31.42 29.72 -7.51
N ALA A 87 -32.14 29.13 -8.47
CA ALA A 87 -31.93 27.73 -8.82
C ALA A 87 -30.55 27.55 -9.47
N GLY A 88 -29.74 26.61 -8.96
CA GLY A 88 -28.34 26.46 -9.36
C GLY A 88 -27.36 27.38 -8.60
N GLU A 89 -27.82 28.07 -7.54
CA GLU A 89 -26.99 28.96 -6.71
C GLU A 89 -27.02 28.56 -5.21
N PHE A 90 -25.94 28.83 -4.47
CA PHE A 90 -25.87 28.63 -3.02
C PHE A 90 -25.03 29.70 -2.27
N LEU A 91 -25.29 29.83 -0.96
CA LEU A 91 -24.42 30.46 0.04
C LEU A 91 -24.49 29.64 1.33
N ASP A 92 -23.36 29.13 1.81
CA ASP A 92 -23.27 28.20 2.95
C ASP A 92 -23.17 28.89 4.32
N THR A 93 -22.84 30.17 4.34
CA THR A 93 -22.38 30.91 5.52
C THR A 93 -23.23 32.17 5.78
N TRP A 94 -23.14 32.68 7.01
CA TRP A 94 -23.67 33.99 7.36
C TRP A 94 -22.83 35.05 6.68
N ASN A 95 -23.42 35.78 5.74
CA ASN A 95 -22.68 36.47 4.69
C ASN A 95 -23.16 37.90 4.44
N ARG A 96 -22.39 38.60 3.59
CA ARG A 96 -22.67 39.95 3.07
C ARG A 96 -22.42 40.00 1.55
N GLU A 97 -22.63 38.87 0.87
CA GLU A 97 -22.35 38.73 -0.55
C GLU A 97 -23.55 39.18 -1.37
N SER A 98 -23.34 40.03 -2.38
CA SER A 98 -24.42 40.53 -3.26
C SER A 98 -24.79 39.57 -4.39
N ARG A 99 -24.16 38.39 -4.43
CA ARG A 99 -24.37 37.28 -5.37
C ARG A 99 -24.21 35.98 -4.60
N CYS A 100 -24.80 34.91 -5.11
CA CYS A 100 -24.57 33.56 -4.60
C CYS A 100 -23.56 32.85 -5.50
N HIS A 101 -22.89 31.83 -4.96
CA HIS A 101 -21.98 30.97 -5.73
C HIS A 101 -22.80 30.03 -6.60
N GLN A 102 -22.30 29.70 -7.80
CA GLN A 102 -22.97 28.70 -8.65
C GLN A 102 -22.67 27.29 -8.15
N HIS A 103 -23.63 26.37 -8.25
CA HIS A 103 -23.41 24.96 -7.95
C HIS A 103 -22.33 24.36 -8.85
N LYS A 104 -21.46 23.54 -8.27
CA LYS A 104 -20.40 22.83 -8.98
C LYS A 104 -20.97 21.94 -10.07
N TYR A 105 -20.49 22.13 -11.30
CA TYR A 105 -20.82 21.26 -12.41
C TYR A 105 -19.95 20.00 -12.39
N CYS A 106 -20.59 18.83 -12.22
CA CYS A 106 -19.93 17.53 -12.33
C CYS A 106 -19.82 17.14 -13.81
N ASP A 107 -18.69 17.46 -14.45
CA ASP A 107 -18.48 17.19 -15.88
C ASP A 107 -18.30 15.68 -16.16
N PRO A 108 -19.22 15.05 -16.93
CA PRO A 108 -19.11 13.62 -17.28
C PRO A 108 -17.86 13.30 -18.10
N ASN A 109 -17.30 14.27 -18.84
CA ASN A 109 -16.08 14.10 -19.63
C ASN A 109 -14.83 13.92 -18.73
N LEU A 110 -14.92 14.34 -17.46
CA LEU A 110 -13.88 14.17 -16.43
C LEU A 110 -14.16 12.97 -15.51
N GLY A 111 -15.15 12.12 -15.86
CA GLY A 111 -15.57 10.93 -15.11
C GLY A 111 -16.46 11.22 -13.90
N LEU A 112 -16.89 12.48 -13.71
CA LEU A 112 -17.66 12.94 -12.57
C LEU A 112 -19.17 12.71 -12.75
N GLN A 113 -19.83 12.35 -11.66
CA GLN A 113 -21.28 12.22 -11.52
C GLN A 113 -21.77 12.93 -10.25
N VAL A 114 -23.01 13.41 -10.26
CA VAL A 114 -23.64 14.06 -9.10
C VAL A 114 -23.99 13.01 -8.05
N GLN A 115 -23.46 13.16 -6.83
CA GLN A 115 -23.85 12.38 -5.66
C GLN A 115 -24.97 13.08 -4.87
N GLY A 116 -24.80 14.38 -4.64
CA GLY A 116 -25.75 15.23 -3.94
C GLY A 116 -26.07 16.45 -4.79
N THR A 117 -27.35 16.67 -5.07
CA THR A 117 -27.83 17.91 -5.69
C THR A 117 -27.63 19.07 -4.73
N GLY A 118 -27.04 20.17 -5.21
CA GLY A 118 -26.87 21.38 -4.41
C GLY A 118 -28.20 21.95 -3.91
N THR A 119 -28.15 22.63 -2.77
CA THR A 119 -29.28 23.36 -2.16
C THR A 119 -28.95 24.85 -2.15
N SER A 120 -29.86 25.73 -1.71
CA SER A 120 -29.48 27.13 -1.50
C SER A 120 -28.41 27.30 -0.40
N THR A 121 -28.27 26.33 0.51
CA THR A 121 -27.33 26.36 1.64
C THR A 121 -26.09 25.48 1.46
N THR A 122 -25.98 24.71 0.37
CA THR A 122 -24.88 23.77 0.14
C THR A 122 -24.56 23.63 -1.34
N ASP A 123 -23.29 23.46 -1.68
CA ASP A 123 -22.88 23.12 -3.04
C ASP A 123 -23.41 21.72 -3.48
N ALA A 124 -23.35 21.46 -4.77
CA ALA A 124 -23.53 20.11 -5.33
C ALA A 124 -22.25 19.28 -5.10
N THR A 125 -22.41 18.02 -4.69
CA THR A 125 -21.28 17.12 -4.48
C THR A 125 -21.08 16.18 -5.67
N CYS A 126 -19.88 16.19 -6.23
CA CYS A 126 -19.46 15.28 -7.29
C CYS A 126 -18.68 14.10 -6.72
N ILE A 127 -18.86 12.93 -7.33
CA ILE A 127 -18.02 11.74 -7.14
C ILE A 127 -17.67 11.15 -8.49
N CYS A 128 -16.73 10.21 -8.53
CA CYS A 128 -16.41 9.46 -9.74
C CYS A 128 -17.37 8.29 -10.00
N HIS A 129 -17.45 7.87 -11.26
CA HIS A 129 -18.08 6.60 -11.65
C HIS A 129 -17.34 5.37 -11.07
N GLU A 130 -17.96 4.19 -11.17
CA GLU A 130 -17.37 2.93 -10.70
C GLU A 130 -16.00 2.65 -11.34
N GLY A 131 -15.09 2.04 -10.57
CA GLY A 131 -13.70 1.82 -10.96
C GLY A 131 -12.78 3.06 -10.90
N GLN A 132 -13.31 4.23 -10.52
CA GLN A 132 -12.56 5.49 -10.45
C GLN A 132 -12.73 6.23 -9.11
N HIS A 133 -11.75 7.05 -8.76
CA HIS A 133 -11.72 7.91 -7.57
C HIS A 133 -11.26 9.33 -7.93
N CYS A 134 -11.50 10.29 -7.05
CA CYS A 134 -11.10 11.68 -7.24
C CYS A 134 -9.57 11.81 -7.24
N SER A 135 -9.02 12.54 -8.22
CA SER A 135 -7.57 12.81 -8.32
C SER A 135 -7.02 13.74 -7.22
N SER A 136 -7.90 14.42 -6.49
CA SER A 136 -7.58 15.34 -5.39
C SER A 136 -8.77 15.50 -4.45
N ASP A 137 -8.55 16.05 -3.25
CA ASP A 137 -9.63 16.37 -2.28
C ASP A 137 -10.69 17.31 -2.86
N ALA A 138 -10.31 18.17 -3.81
CA ALA A 138 -11.22 19.06 -4.52
C ALA A 138 -12.11 18.35 -5.55
N CYS A 139 -11.83 17.09 -5.88
CA CYS A 139 -12.52 16.27 -6.88
C CYS A 139 -12.88 17.02 -8.18
N GLU A 140 -11.84 17.46 -8.89
CA GLU A 140 -11.94 18.15 -10.18
C GLU A 140 -11.86 17.20 -11.38
N SER A 141 -11.29 16.00 -11.18
CA SER A 141 -11.19 14.95 -12.20
C SER A 141 -11.09 13.57 -11.56
N CYS A 142 -11.43 12.54 -12.34
CA CYS A 142 -11.41 11.15 -11.92
C CYS A 142 -10.24 10.37 -12.54
N ILE A 143 -9.69 9.44 -11.75
CA ILE A 143 -8.63 8.52 -12.15
C ILE A 143 -8.96 7.10 -11.69
N LEU A 144 -8.46 6.09 -12.41
CA LEU A 144 -8.73 4.68 -12.14
C LEU A 144 -8.22 4.25 -10.74
N HIS A 145 -8.93 3.35 -10.06
CA HIS A 145 -8.47 2.76 -8.79
C HIS A 145 -7.12 2.03 -8.95
N SER A 146 -6.18 2.29 -8.03
CA SER A 146 -4.87 1.65 -8.02
C SER A 146 -4.97 0.16 -7.67
N PRO A 147 -4.40 -0.75 -8.49
CA PRO A 147 -4.37 -2.17 -8.16
C PRO A 147 -3.26 -2.49 -7.15
N CYS A 148 -3.60 -3.24 -6.11
CA CYS A 148 -2.61 -3.80 -5.19
C CYS A 148 -1.78 -4.87 -5.90
N ALA A 149 -0.47 -4.65 -6.01
CA ALA A 149 0.46 -5.55 -6.68
C ALA A 149 0.68 -6.87 -5.90
N PRO A 150 1.09 -7.97 -6.58
CA PRO A 150 1.32 -9.26 -5.93
C PRO A 150 2.27 -9.17 -4.73
N GLY A 151 1.80 -9.63 -3.57
CA GLY A 151 2.45 -9.44 -2.26
C GLY A 151 1.74 -8.44 -1.34
N LEU A 152 0.84 -7.64 -1.90
CA LEU A 152 -0.08 -6.73 -1.23
C LEU A 152 -1.53 -7.19 -1.46
N GLY A 153 -2.45 -6.80 -0.58
CA GLY A 153 -3.89 -6.95 -0.79
C GLY A 153 -4.67 -5.74 -0.28
N VAL A 154 -5.94 -5.67 -0.66
CA VAL A 154 -6.83 -4.55 -0.33
C VAL A 154 -7.18 -4.53 1.17
N LYS A 155 -6.62 -3.53 1.88
CA LYS A 155 -7.01 -3.17 3.25
C LYS A 155 -8.39 -2.53 3.24
N GLN A 156 -8.50 -1.41 2.54
CA GLN A 156 -9.71 -0.62 2.35
C GLN A 156 -10.00 -0.52 0.85
N LEU A 157 -11.23 -0.84 0.48
CA LEU A 157 -11.70 -0.75 -0.89
C LEU A 157 -11.79 0.73 -1.30
N ALA A 158 -11.44 1.02 -2.55
CA ALA A 158 -11.69 2.32 -3.14
C ALA A 158 -13.18 2.71 -3.13
N THR A 159 -13.44 3.99 -3.28
CA THR A 159 -14.77 4.58 -3.43
C THR A 159 -14.78 5.52 -4.64
N GLY A 160 -15.91 6.17 -4.92
CA GLY A 160 -15.98 7.26 -5.90
C GLY A 160 -15.18 8.51 -5.49
N VAL A 161 -14.58 8.56 -4.29
CA VAL A 161 -13.75 9.69 -3.82
C VAL A 161 -12.35 9.32 -3.37
N SER A 162 -12.11 8.09 -2.93
CA SER A 162 -10.83 7.64 -2.34
C SER A 162 -10.27 6.43 -3.08
N ASP A 163 -8.96 6.36 -3.23
CA ASP A 163 -8.30 5.21 -3.86
C ASP A 163 -8.34 3.94 -2.99
N THR A 164 -7.95 2.81 -3.57
CA THR A 164 -7.78 1.52 -2.87
C THR A 164 -6.52 1.59 -2.00
N VAL A 165 -6.67 1.27 -0.71
CA VAL A 165 -5.55 1.23 0.24
C VAL A 165 -5.01 -0.19 0.30
N CYS A 166 -3.78 -0.38 -0.15
CA CYS A 166 -3.08 -1.67 -0.13
C CYS A 166 -2.26 -1.86 1.15
N GLU A 167 -2.17 -3.10 1.63
CA GLU A 167 -1.24 -3.47 2.71
C GLU A 167 -0.49 -4.78 2.42
N PRO A 168 0.73 -4.99 2.97
CA PRO A 168 1.46 -6.25 2.80
C PRO A 168 0.70 -7.43 3.41
N CYS A 169 0.63 -8.55 2.67
CA CYS A 169 -0.03 -9.74 3.20
C CYS A 169 0.72 -10.30 4.42
N PRO A 170 0.04 -10.53 5.57
CA PRO A 170 0.66 -11.09 6.76
C PRO A 170 1.04 -12.56 6.56
N VAL A 171 1.89 -13.07 7.46
CA VAL A 171 2.29 -14.49 7.47
C VAL A 171 1.04 -15.38 7.58
N GLY A 172 0.98 -16.43 6.76
CA GLY A 172 -0.23 -17.26 6.60
C GLY A 172 -1.17 -16.79 5.48
N PHE A 173 -0.86 -15.69 4.78
CA PHE A 173 -1.66 -15.14 3.68
C PHE A 173 -0.83 -14.78 2.45
N PHE A 174 -1.46 -14.73 1.28
CA PHE A 174 -0.84 -14.38 -0.01
C PHE A 174 -1.77 -13.58 -0.92
N SER A 175 -1.16 -12.89 -1.90
CA SER A 175 -1.83 -12.27 -3.04
C SER A 175 -0.98 -12.47 -4.30
N LYS A 176 -1.52 -13.20 -5.28
CA LYS A 176 -0.79 -13.62 -6.50
C LYS A 176 -0.98 -12.67 -7.69
N VAL A 177 -2.09 -11.93 -7.73
CA VAL A 177 -2.48 -11.08 -8.87
C VAL A 177 -2.33 -9.60 -8.53
N SER A 178 -2.48 -8.73 -9.54
CA SER A 178 -2.58 -7.29 -9.33
C SER A 178 -4.06 -6.91 -9.37
N SER A 179 -4.63 -6.44 -8.25
CA SER A 179 -6.09 -6.22 -8.14
C SER A 179 -6.42 -5.04 -7.23
N ALA A 180 -7.36 -4.19 -7.65
CA ALA A 180 -7.89 -3.10 -6.84
C ALA A 180 -8.99 -3.54 -5.85
N LEU A 181 -9.40 -4.82 -5.89
CA LEU A 181 -10.54 -5.37 -5.13
C LEU A 181 -10.17 -6.55 -4.22
N GLU A 182 -9.16 -7.35 -4.57
CA GLU A 182 -8.84 -8.59 -3.83
C GLU A 182 -8.04 -8.34 -2.54
N LYS A 183 -8.51 -8.97 -1.46
CA LYS A 183 -7.79 -9.03 -0.19
C LYS A 183 -6.77 -10.17 -0.20
N CYS A 184 -5.80 -10.14 0.70
CA CYS A 184 -4.91 -11.28 0.89
C CYS A 184 -5.70 -12.54 1.28
N HIS A 185 -5.48 -13.63 0.55
CA HIS A 185 -6.12 -14.93 0.79
C HIS A 185 -5.27 -15.76 1.76
N PRO A 186 -5.87 -16.55 2.67
CA PRO A 186 -5.10 -17.45 3.54
C PRO A 186 -4.43 -18.57 2.72
N TRP A 187 -3.27 -19.05 3.17
CA TRP A 187 -2.64 -20.22 2.58
C TRP A 187 -3.50 -21.48 2.74
N THR A 188 -3.45 -22.39 1.76
CA THR A 188 -4.00 -23.74 1.84
C THR A 188 -3.38 -24.49 3.02
N SER A 189 -4.19 -24.80 4.05
CA SER A 189 -3.79 -25.75 5.09
C SER A 189 -3.75 -27.18 4.51
N CYS A 190 -2.54 -27.74 4.39
CA CYS A 190 -2.34 -29.08 3.85
C CYS A 190 -2.96 -30.17 4.74
N ASP A 191 -2.94 -29.99 6.06
CA ASP A 191 -3.47 -30.97 7.03
C ASP A 191 -4.97 -31.19 6.84
N THR A 192 -5.75 -30.14 6.54
CA THR A 192 -7.19 -30.26 6.23
C THR A 192 -7.48 -31.07 4.96
N LYS A 193 -6.49 -31.24 4.09
CA LYS A 193 -6.53 -32.07 2.88
C LYS A 193 -5.87 -33.45 3.07
N GLY A 194 -5.42 -33.77 4.28
CA GLY A 194 -4.68 -35.02 4.57
C GLY A 194 -3.29 -35.09 3.92
N LEU A 195 -2.74 -33.94 3.52
CA LEU A 195 -1.45 -33.81 2.83
C LEU A 195 -0.40 -33.19 3.76
N VAL A 196 0.87 -33.39 3.42
CA VAL A 196 1.98 -32.72 4.09
C VAL A 196 2.36 -31.46 3.29
N GLU A 197 2.66 -30.37 3.99
CA GLU A 197 3.28 -29.20 3.38
C GLU A 197 4.68 -29.56 2.86
N LEU A 198 4.89 -29.40 1.54
CA LEU A 198 6.16 -29.63 0.86
C LEU A 198 6.98 -28.34 0.72
N GLN A 199 6.29 -27.20 0.60
CA GLN A 199 6.88 -25.87 0.56
C GLN A 199 5.90 -24.87 1.18
N ALA A 200 6.41 -24.03 2.08
CA ALA A 200 5.64 -22.95 2.70
C ALA A 200 5.18 -21.91 1.66
N GLY A 201 4.04 -21.28 1.95
CA GLY A 201 3.57 -20.12 1.19
C GLY A 201 4.49 -18.90 1.36
N THR A 202 4.25 -17.89 0.54
CA THR A 202 4.86 -16.55 0.67
C THR A 202 3.74 -15.51 0.66
N ASN A 203 4.06 -14.23 0.79
CA ASN A 203 3.05 -13.18 0.54
C ASN A 203 2.57 -13.15 -0.93
N LYS A 204 3.22 -13.85 -1.87
CA LYS A 204 2.87 -13.89 -3.30
C LYS A 204 2.33 -15.24 -3.80
N THR A 205 2.53 -16.32 -3.05
CA THR A 205 2.25 -17.70 -3.48
C THR A 205 1.62 -18.52 -2.36
N ASP A 206 0.68 -19.38 -2.71
CA ASP A 206 0.10 -20.36 -1.79
C ASP A 206 1.15 -21.40 -1.33
N ALA A 207 0.86 -22.10 -0.23
CA ALA A 207 1.61 -23.26 0.24
C ALA A 207 1.40 -24.47 -0.69
N VAL A 208 2.45 -25.28 -0.89
CA VAL A 208 2.41 -26.44 -1.79
C VAL A 208 2.25 -27.72 -0.97
N CYS A 209 1.10 -28.37 -1.12
CA CYS A 209 0.77 -29.61 -0.42
C CYS A 209 1.06 -30.86 -1.26
N GLY A 210 1.43 -31.97 -0.61
CA GLY A 210 1.54 -33.26 -1.29
C GLY A 210 1.86 -34.44 -0.37
N PHE A 211 2.02 -35.61 -0.97
CA PHE A 211 2.34 -36.83 -0.22
C PHE A 211 3.84 -36.92 0.08
N ARG A 212 4.19 -36.97 1.37
CA ARG A 212 5.57 -37.22 1.82
C ARG A 212 5.96 -38.67 1.55
N ASN A 213 6.52 -38.92 0.37
CA ASN A 213 6.85 -40.23 -0.22
C ASN A 213 7.91 -41.06 0.53
N ARG A 214 7.60 -41.46 1.78
CA ARG A 214 8.39 -42.40 2.60
C ARG A 214 8.62 -43.76 1.91
N MET A 215 7.75 -44.13 0.97
CA MET A 215 7.89 -45.31 0.10
C MET A 215 9.27 -45.40 -0.57
N ARG A 216 9.87 -44.29 -1.02
CA ARG A 216 11.20 -44.35 -1.65
C ARG A 216 12.27 -44.88 -0.68
N ALA A 217 12.29 -44.43 0.57
CA ALA A 217 13.22 -44.96 1.56
C ALA A 217 12.93 -46.44 1.88
N LEU A 218 11.66 -46.77 2.18
CA LEU A 218 11.26 -48.11 2.59
C LEU A 218 11.39 -49.19 1.50
N VAL A 219 11.41 -48.81 0.22
CA VAL A 219 11.61 -49.74 -0.91
C VAL A 219 13.07 -49.73 -1.39
N VAL A 220 13.75 -48.58 -1.45
CA VAL A 220 15.15 -48.54 -1.93
C VAL A 220 16.12 -49.17 -0.92
N ILE A 221 15.93 -48.99 0.39
CA ILE A 221 16.81 -49.57 1.42
C ILE A 221 16.88 -51.11 1.35
N PRO A 222 15.77 -51.88 1.35
CA PRO A 222 15.87 -53.35 1.24
C PRO A 222 16.40 -53.81 -0.13
N ILE A 223 16.12 -53.08 -1.21
CA ILE A 223 16.68 -53.41 -2.54
C ILE A 223 18.20 -53.20 -2.57
N THR A 224 18.71 -52.06 -2.10
CA THR A 224 20.16 -51.79 -2.08
C THR A 224 20.89 -52.70 -1.11
N MET A 225 20.32 -53.00 0.06
CA MET A 225 20.87 -53.99 0.99
C MET A 225 20.87 -55.40 0.40
N GLY A 226 19.83 -55.80 -0.33
CA GLY A 226 19.77 -57.09 -1.03
C GLY A 226 20.83 -57.21 -2.14
N VAL A 227 21.02 -56.16 -2.94
CA VAL A 227 22.08 -56.10 -3.97
C VAL A 227 23.47 -56.14 -3.34
N LEU A 228 23.72 -55.35 -2.28
CA LEU A 228 25.00 -55.38 -1.55
C LEU A 228 25.29 -56.76 -0.96
N PHE A 229 24.28 -57.42 -0.36
CA PHE A 229 24.42 -58.77 0.17
C PHE A 229 24.72 -59.80 -0.93
N ALA A 230 24.04 -59.72 -2.07
CA ALA A 230 24.32 -60.58 -3.23
C ALA A 230 25.74 -60.37 -3.78
N VAL A 231 26.21 -59.12 -3.91
CA VAL A 231 27.59 -58.80 -4.33
C VAL A 231 28.61 -59.31 -3.31
N LEU A 232 28.35 -59.18 -2.01
CA LEU A 232 29.21 -59.73 -0.96
C LEU A 232 29.29 -61.26 -1.03
N LEU A 233 28.16 -61.96 -1.19
CA LEU A 233 28.13 -63.42 -1.37
C LEU A 233 28.88 -63.85 -2.63
N LEU A 234 28.65 -63.21 -3.78
CA LEU A 234 29.40 -63.49 -5.01
C LEU A 234 30.90 -63.29 -4.81
N SER A 235 31.31 -62.20 -4.15
CA SER A 235 32.72 -61.94 -3.83
C SER A 235 33.33 -62.97 -2.86
N ALA A 236 32.51 -63.62 -2.02
CA ALA A 236 32.94 -64.68 -1.11
C ALA A 236 33.02 -66.04 -1.83
N CYS A 237 32.09 -66.33 -2.75
CA CYS A 237 32.14 -67.50 -3.62
C CYS A 237 33.37 -67.46 -4.52
N ILE A 238 33.63 -66.33 -5.21
CA ILE A 238 34.84 -66.14 -6.03
C ILE A 238 36.11 -66.31 -5.18
N ARG A 239 36.15 -65.74 -3.97
CA ARG A 239 37.29 -65.90 -3.03
C ARG A 239 37.42 -67.30 -2.41
N LYS A 240 36.40 -68.15 -2.47
CA LYS A 240 36.51 -69.59 -2.14
C LYS A 240 37.01 -70.40 -3.32
N VAL A 241 36.50 -70.16 -4.53
CA VAL A 241 36.95 -70.84 -5.77
C VAL A 241 38.42 -70.53 -6.04
N ALA A 242 38.86 -69.29 -5.83
CA ALA A 242 40.27 -68.89 -5.93
C ALA A 242 41.15 -69.32 -4.73
N LYS A 243 40.70 -70.28 -3.91
CA LYS A 243 41.43 -70.74 -2.69
C LYS A 243 41.34 -72.24 -2.41
N GLU A 244 41.08 -73.05 -3.44
CA GLU A 244 41.56 -74.45 -3.50
C GLU A 244 43.02 -74.46 -4.02
N PRO A 245 43.87 -75.44 -3.64
CA PRO A 245 45.31 -75.24 -3.63
C PRO A 245 46.03 -75.59 -4.95
N GLU A 246 47.01 -74.76 -5.29
CA GLU A 246 48.06 -75.07 -6.27
C GLU A 246 48.89 -76.28 -5.81
N ASN A 247 49.08 -77.28 -6.69
CA ASN A 247 49.87 -78.47 -6.35
C ASN A 247 50.78 -78.94 -7.50
N LYS A 248 52.01 -78.39 -7.50
CA LYS A 248 53.25 -78.93 -8.10
C LYS A 248 53.28 -79.18 -9.62
N ALA A 249 53.97 -78.29 -10.33
CA ALA A 249 54.39 -78.49 -11.72
C ALA A 249 55.75 -79.20 -11.84
N LEU A 250 55.98 -79.95 -12.93
CA LEU A 250 57.31 -80.07 -13.57
C LEU A 250 57.26 -80.46 -15.06
N HIS A 251 57.85 -79.59 -15.90
CA HIS A 251 58.33 -79.72 -17.29
C HIS A 251 58.00 -80.92 -18.22
N ARG A 252 57.61 -80.57 -19.46
CA ARG A 252 58.37 -80.92 -20.68
C ARG A 252 58.39 -79.73 -21.67
N LYS A 253 59.27 -79.74 -22.69
CA LYS A 253 59.59 -78.61 -23.60
C LYS A 253 59.59 -79.07 -25.09
N VAL A 254 59.61 -78.11 -26.03
CA VAL A 254 59.68 -78.22 -27.53
C VAL A 254 58.30 -78.39 -28.22
N GLY A 255 57.96 -77.72 -29.34
CA GLY A 255 58.56 -76.52 -29.99
C GLY A 255 58.39 -76.40 -31.54
N TRP A 256 57.89 -75.23 -32.02
CA TRP A 256 57.84 -74.73 -33.43
C TRP A 256 56.85 -75.49 -34.38
N GLN A 257 56.38 -74.96 -35.55
CA GLN A 257 56.92 -73.94 -36.49
C GLN A 257 55.83 -73.23 -37.35
N ASP A 258 56.19 -72.13 -38.05
CA ASP A 258 55.37 -71.21 -38.91
C ASP A 258 55.18 -71.71 -40.40
N PRO A 259 54.74 -70.97 -41.49
CA PRO A 259 54.97 -69.54 -41.87
C PRO A 259 53.85 -68.78 -42.68
N VAL A 260 54.26 -67.72 -43.42
CA VAL A 260 53.54 -66.53 -44.00
C VAL A 260 53.79 -66.47 -45.55
N GLU A 261 53.10 -65.79 -46.51
CA GLU A 261 52.32 -64.51 -46.59
C GLU A 261 50.98 -64.63 -47.43
N THR A 262 50.47 -63.83 -48.42
CA THR A 262 50.92 -62.71 -49.31
C THR A 262 49.79 -61.72 -49.74
N VAL A 263 50.01 -60.41 -49.60
CA VAL A 263 49.86 -59.27 -50.58
C VAL A 263 48.66 -59.11 -51.55
N TYR A 264 47.90 -57.99 -51.40
CA TYR A 264 47.38 -56.91 -52.33
C TYR A 264 47.22 -57.08 -53.89
N PRO A 265 46.58 -56.15 -54.68
CA PRO A 265 45.93 -54.84 -54.35
C PRO A 265 44.55 -54.48 -55.02
N ASP A 266 43.96 -53.34 -54.55
CA ASP A 266 43.07 -52.32 -55.21
C ASP A 266 41.71 -52.72 -55.87
N ASP A 267 40.70 -51.83 -56.08
CA ASP A 267 40.69 -50.34 -56.21
C ASP A 267 39.41 -49.65 -55.60
N PHE A 268 39.30 -48.32 -55.71
CA PHE A 268 38.33 -47.33 -55.13
C PHE A 268 36.94 -47.27 -55.82
N PRO A 269 35.95 -46.39 -55.41
CA PRO A 269 35.90 -45.35 -54.34
C PRO A 269 34.73 -45.53 -53.32
N GLY A 270 34.53 -44.74 -52.24
CA GLY A 270 35.14 -43.50 -51.73
C GLY A 270 34.20 -42.27 -51.78
N PRO A 271 34.35 -41.20 -50.95
CA PRO A 271 35.01 -41.02 -49.64
C PRO A 271 33.95 -40.91 -48.49
N HIS A 272 34.03 -40.27 -47.30
CA HIS A 272 34.96 -39.48 -46.43
C HIS A 272 34.66 -39.88 -44.94
N SER A 273 35.40 -39.61 -43.84
CA SER A 273 36.17 -38.46 -43.27
C SER A 273 35.28 -37.34 -42.66
N ILE A 274 35.60 -36.62 -41.55
CA ILE A 274 36.85 -36.40 -40.75
C ILE A 274 36.62 -36.56 -39.20
N ALA A 275 37.74 -36.62 -38.46
CA ALA A 275 37.94 -36.91 -37.02
C ALA A 275 37.67 -35.73 -36.01
N PRO A 276 37.88 -35.90 -34.67
CA PRO A 276 37.45 -34.94 -33.63
C PRO A 276 38.56 -33.99 -33.09
N VAL A 277 38.16 -32.93 -32.36
CA VAL A 277 39.05 -31.93 -31.69
C VAL A 277 38.48 -31.52 -30.30
N GLN A 278 39.32 -30.99 -29.41
CA GLN A 278 39.01 -30.56 -28.03
C GLN A 278 38.69 -29.04 -27.89
N GLU A 279 38.46 -28.62 -26.63
CA GLU A 279 38.63 -27.26 -26.07
C GLU A 279 37.52 -26.20 -26.24
N THR A 280 37.56 -25.24 -25.29
CA THR A 280 36.92 -23.90 -25.28
C THR A 280 35.51 -23.72 -24.70
N LEU A 281 35.50 -23.12 -23.51
CA LEU A 281 34.56 -22.18 -22.85
C LEU A 281 33.14 -21.87 -23.40
N HIS A 282 32.24 -21.71 -22.40
CA HIS A 282 31.15 -20.70 -22.32
C HIS A 282 29.89 -20.87 -23.18
N GLY A 283 28.81 -21.27 -22.48
CA GLY A 283 27.50 -20.62 -22.59
C GLY A 283 26.58 -21.02 -23.75
N CYS A 284 25.48 -21.71 -23.42
CA CYS A 284 24.15 -21.16 -23.69
C CYS A 284 23.05 -21.87 -22.89
N GLN A 285 21.91 -21.19 -22.78
CA GLN A 285 20.71 -21.62 -22.06
C GLN A 285 19.70 -22.22 -23.04
N PRO A 286 19.11 -23.40 -22.80
CA PRO A 286 18.05 -23.91 -23.66
C PRO A 286 16.77 -23.08 -23.46
N VAL A 287 16.35 -22.35 -24.50
CA VAL A 287 15.02 -21.75 -24.57
C VAL A 287 14.06 -22.82 -25.09
N THR A 288 13.07 -23.21 -24.29
CA THR A 288 12.00 -24.11 -24.73
C THR A 288 10.96 -23.36 -25.55
N GLN A 289 10.72 -23.84 -26.76
CA GLN A 289 9.68 -23.38 -27.66
C GLN A 289 8.28 -23.74 -27.11
N GLU A 290 7.36 -22.77 -27.06
CA GLU A 290 5.95 -23.05 -26.74
C GLU A 290 5.17 -23.34 -28.03
N ASP A 291 4.89 -24.62 -28.27
CA ASP A 291 3.83 -25.04 -29.20
C ASP A 291 2.46 -24.91 -28.50
N GLY A 292 1.51 -24.20 -29.13
CA GLY A 292 0.13 -24.19 -28.66
C GLY A 292 -0.65 -22.88 -28.85
N LYS A 293 -0.96 -22.51 -30.11
CA LYS A 293 -2.02 -21.51 -30.36
C LYS A 293 -3.01 -21.97 -31.44
N GLU A 294 -4.14 -22.49 -30.96
CA GLU A 294 -5.30 -22.90 -31.75
C GLU A 294 -5.78 -21.77 -32.68
N SER A 295 -5.90 -22.07 -33.98
CA SER A 295 -6.24 -21.07 -35.01
C SER A 295 -7.73 -21.09 -35.32
N ARG A 296 -8.51 -20.30 -34.57
CA ARG A 296 -9.95 -20.15 -34.82
C ARG A 296 -10.23 -19.44 -36.14
N ILE A 297 -10.56 -20.23 -37.16
CA ILE A 297 -11.08 -19.76 -38.44
C ILE A 297 -12.46 -19.11 -38.21
N SER A 298 -12.62 -17.86 -38.61
CA SER A 298 -13.90 -17.16 -38.65
C SER A 298 -14.67 -17.52 -39.93
N VAL A 299 -15.60 -18.47 -39.83
CA VAL A 299 -16.58 -18.72 -40.90
C VAL A 299 -17.58 -17.57 -40.94
N GLN A 300 -17.64 -16.86 -42.08
CA GLN A 300 -18.59 -15.78 -42.31
C GLN A 300 -19.69 -16.25 -43.27
N GLU A 301 -20.84 -16.68 -42.73
CA GLU A 301 -22.07 -16.85 -43.51
C GLU A 301 -23.12 -15.79 -43.11
N ARG A 302 -23.64 -15.12 -44.15
CA ARG A 302 -24.98 -14.54 -44.30
C ARG A 302 -25.69 -14.01 -43.05
N GLN A 303 -25.85 -12.69 -43.00
CA GLN A 303 -27.16 -12.09 -43.31
C GLN A 303 -26.99 -10.73 -44.00
#